data_AF-A0AAE3VHF2-F1
#
_entry.id   AF-A0AAE3VHF2-F1
#
_cell.length_a   1.000
_cell.length_b   1.000
_cell.length_c   1.000
_cell.angle_alpha   90.00
_cell.angle_beta   90.00
_cell.angle_gamma   90.00
#
_symmetry.space_group_name_H-M   'P 1'
#
loop_
_entity.id
_entity.type
_entity.pdbx_description
1 polymer ?
#
loop_
_entity_poly.entity_id
_entity_poly.type
_entity_poly.pdbx_seq_one_letter_code
_entity_poly.pdbx_strand_id
1 'polypeptide(L)'
;MNPLKSTVSVLAQIASWIPDRIIDNLAKKYKIQTRAFSATSHVMAMLYAHLAHSLSLNDICDSLHNHAGPLAQIRNCTPPSRNGLSHANKTRNAE
;
A
#
# COMPACT_ATOMS: atom_id res chain seq x y z
N MET A 1 -12.74 -1.75 -26.56
CA MET A 1 -12.88 -1.34 -25.14
C MET A 1 -11.64 -0.54 -24.76
N ASN A 2 -11.81 0.69 -24.27
CA ASN A 2 -10.68 1.40 -23.68
C ASN A 2 -10.41 0.77 -22.31
N PRO A 3 -9.14 0.44 -21.97
CA PRO A 3 -8.82 -0.05 -20.65
C PRO A 3 -9.17 1.02 -19.61
N LEU A 4 -9.65 0.57 -18.45
CA LEU A 4 -9.90 1.46 -17.32
C LEU A 4 -8.57 2.15 -16.93
N LYS A 5 -8.61 3.45 -16.63
CA LYS A 5 -7.40 4.20 -16.25
C LYS A 5 -6.83 3.63 -14.95
N SER A 6 -5.51 3.48 -14.88
CA SER A 6 -4.86 2.89 -13.70
C SER A 6 -4.85 3.87 -12.52
N THR A 7 -5.49 3.46 -11.42
CA THR A 7 -5.50 4.17 -10.13
C THR A 7 -4.09 4.35 -9.53
N VAL A 8 -3.13 3.52 -9.91
CA VAL A 8 -1.75 3.56 -9.38
C VAL A 8 -1.03 4.87 -9.74
N SER A 9 -1.38 5.50 -10.87
CA SER A 9 -0.83 6.81 -11.24
C SER A 9 -1.23 7.92 -10.26
N VAL A 10 -2.49 7.92 -9.82
CA VAL A 10 -3.01 8.86 -8.81
C VAL A 10 -2.41 8.55 -7.45
N LEU A 11 -2.25 7.26 -7.11
CA LEU A 11 -1.54 6.84 -5.90
C LEU A 11 -0.11 7.38 -5.87
N ALA A 12 0.64 7.30 -6.98
CA ALA A 12 1.99 7.83 -7.09
C ALA A 12 2.05 9.34 -6.88
N GLN A 13 1.08 10.07 -7.43
CA GLN A 13 0.95 11.51 -7.21
C GLN A 13 0.68 11.81 -5.73
N ILE A 14 -0.28 11.15 -5.10
CA ILE A 14 -0.56 11.35 -3.66
C ILE A 14 0.68 11.01 -2.82
N ALA A 15 1.38 9.93 -3.16
CA ALA A 15 2.60 9.52 -2.50
C ALA A 15 3.74 10.56 -2.62
N SER A 16 3.76 11.42 -3.64
CA SER A 16 4.78 12.47 -3.76
C SER A 16 4.56 13.64 -2.80
N TRP A 17 3.32 13.87 -2.36
CA TRP A 17 2.97 14.89 -1.37
C TRP A 17 3.24 14.48 0.07
N ILE A 18 3.30 13.18 0.34
CA ILE A 18 3.65 12.66 1.67
C ILE A 18 5.13 12.98 1.93
N PRO A 19 5.52 13.61 3.05
CA PRO A 19 6.92 13.82 3.36
C PRO A 19 7.72 12.52 3.36
N ASP A 20 8.97 12.59 2.93
CA ASP A 20 9.83 11.41 2.95
C ASP A 20 10.10 10.95 4.39
N ARG A 21 10.32 9.65 4.60
CA ARG A 21 10.64 9.02 5.89
C ARG A 21 9.62 9.17 7.03
N ILE A 22 8.52 9.91 6.85
CA ILE A 22 7.50 10.08 7.91
C ILE A 22 6.91 8.74 8.33
N ILE A 23 6.61 7.86 7.37
CA ILE A 23 6.04 6.53 7.62
C ILE A 23 7.04 5.66 8.39
N ASP A 24 8.32 5.68 8.00
CA ASP A 24 9.37 4.91 8.69
C ASP A 24 9.63 5.44 10.11
N ASN A 25 9.58 6.76 10.30
CA ASN A 25 9.73 7.37 11.61
C ASN A 25 8.58 6.99 12.54
N LEU A 26 7.35 7.00 12.04
CA LEU A 26 6.17 6.54 12.79
C LEU A 26 6.28 5.03 13.06
N ALA A 27 6.67 4.22 12.08
CA ALA A 27 6.86 2.78 12.26
C ALA A 27 7.86 2.47 13.37
N LYS A 28 8.96 3.21 13.46
CA LYS A 28 9.94 3.09 14.56
C LYS A 28 9.35 3.55 15.89
N LYS A 29 8.67 4.71 15.92
CA LYS A 29 8.06 5.27 17.13
C LYS A 29 7.06 4.31 17.77
N TYR A 30 6.20 3.70 16.95
CA TYR A 30 5.18 2.76 17.40
C TYR A 30 5.67 1.30 17.42
N LYS A 31 6.97 1.06 17.19
CA LYS A 31 7.60 -0.27 17.20
C LYS A 31 6.86 -1.28 16.31
N ILE A 32 6.38 -0.81 15.15
CA ILE A 32 5.66 -1.62 14.18
C ILE A 32 6.58 -2.73 13.65
N GLN A 33 6.09 -3.97 13.69
CA GLN A 33 6.81 -5.09 13.11
C GLN A 33 6.63 -5.10 11.58
N THR A 34 7.72 -4.89 10.87
CA THR A 34 7.81 -4.98 9.41
C THR A 34 8.64 -6.21 9.04
N ARG A 35 7.96 -7.35 8.82
CA ARG A 35 8.59 -8.56 8.24
C ARG A 35 8.73 -8.37 6.72
N ALA A 36 8.19 -9.29 5.92
CA ALA A 36 8.23 -9.22 4.45
C ALA A 36 7.41 -8.06 3.85
N PHE A 37 6.46 -7.49 4.61
CA PHE A 37 5.61 -6.40 4.15
C PHE A 37 5.93 -5.13 4.95
N SER A 38 6.45 -4.10 4.30
CA SER A 38 6.90 -2.86 4.95
C SER A 38 5.72 -2.01 5.44
N ALA A 39 6.00 -1.05 6.33
CA ALA A 39 4.99 -0.08 6.75
C ALA A 39 4.56 0.82 5.58
N THR A 40 5.50 1.25 4.76
CA THR A 40 5.25 2.05 3.55
C THR A 40 4.39 1.31 2.53
N SER A 41 4.71 0.05 2.21
CA SER A 41 3.89 -0.77 1.30
C SER A 41 2.46 -0.94 1.83
N HIS A 42 2.30 -1.04 3.15
CA HIS A 42 0.99 -1.15 3.79
C HIS A 42 0.17 0.12 3.70
N VAL A 43 0.77 1.28 4.01
CA VAL A 43 0.10 2.58 3.86
C VAL A 43 -0.33 2.79 2.40
N MET A 44 0.54 2.48 1.42
CA MET A 44 0.19 2.60 0.01
C MET A 44 -0.94 1.64 -0.39
N ALA A 45 -0.98 0.42 0.15
CA ALA A 45 -2.08 -0.50 -0.08
C ALA A 45 -3.42 0.00 0.48
N MET A 46 -3.40 0.68 1.65
CA MET A 46 -4.61 1.27 2.24
C MET A 46 -5.09 2.50 1.48
N LEU A 47 -4.17 3.37 1.05
CA LEU A 47 -4.51 4.49 0.17
C LEU A 47 -5.10 3.98 -1.16
N TYR A 48 -4.49 2.96 -1.75
CA TYR A 48 -5.01 2.33 -2.96
C TYR A 48 -6.43 1.80 -2.78
N ALA A 49 -6.72 1.12 -1.66
CA ALA A 49 -8.05 0.58 -1.37
C ALA A 49 -9.13 1.67 -1.41
N HIS A 50 -8.84 2.85 -0.84
CA HIS A 50 -9.77 3.99 -0.88
C HIS A 50 -9.91 4.57 -2.29
N LEU A 51 -8.80 4.74 -3.02
CA LEU A 51 -8.81 5.33 -4.36
C LEU A 51 -9.46 4.42 -5.41
N ALA A 52 -9.29 3.11 -5.27
CA ALA A 52 -9.83 2.11 -6.19
C ALA A 52 -11.25 1.68 -5.83
N HIS A 53 -11.81 2.20 -4.73
CA HIS A 53 -13.08 1.74 -4.15
C HIS A 53 -13.11 0.22 -3.94
N SER A 54 -11.99 -0.34 -3.45
CA SER A 54 -11.84 -1.78 -3.33
C SER A 54 -12.82 -2.38 -2.32
N LEU A 55 -13.52 -3.43 -2.73
CA LEU A 55 -14.58 -4.07 -1.93
C LEU A 55 -14.07 -5.25 -1.09
N SER A 56 -12.85 -5.72 -1.34
CA SER A 56 -12.28 -6.86 -0.62
C SER A 56 -10.77 -6.81 -0.52
N LEU A 57 -10.21 -7.60 0.41
CA LEU A 57 -8.76 -7.79 0.51
C LEU A 57 -8.16 -8.40 -0.77
N ASN A 58 -8.91 -9.24 -1.47
CA ASN A 58 -8.46 -9.89 -2.70
C ASN A 58 -8.32 -8.87 -3.82
N ASP A 59 -9.33 -8.01 -3.94
CA ASP A 59 -9.32 -6.97 -4.95
C ASP A 59 -8.10 -6.04 -4.82
N ILE A 60 -7.73 -5.67 -3.58
CA ILE A 60 -6.51 -4.90 -3.30
C ILE A 60 -5.26 -5.70 -3.72
N CYS A 61 -5.13 -6.94 -3.24
CA CYS A 61 -3.95 -7.76 -3.51
C CYS A 61 -3.76 -8.03 -5.00
N ASP A 62 -4.80 -8.49 -5.69
CA ASP A 62 -4.76 -8.87 -7.10
C ASP A 62 -4.50 -7.63 -7.97
N SER A 63 -5.16 -6.51 -7.69
CA SER A 63 -4.96 -5.27 -8.44
C SER A 63 -3.55 -4.70 -8.27
N LEU A 64 -3.00 -4.72 -7.03
CA LEU A 64 -1.63 -4.28 -6.78
C LEU A 64 -0.58 -5.25 -7.34
N HIS A 65 -0.88 -6.55 -7.40
CA HIS A 65 0.01 -7.53 -8.03
C HIS A 65 0.05 -7.36 -9.54
N ASN A 66 -1.12 -7.12 -10.16
CA ASN A 66 -1.23 -6.79 -11.59
C ASN A 66 -0.48 -5.51 -11.96
N HIS A 67 -0.29 -4.59 -11.00
CA HIS A 67 0.45 -3.34 -11.18
C HIS A 67 1.76 -3.31 -10.36
N ALA A 68 2.40 -4.45 -10.12
CA ALA A 68 3.61 -4.53 -9.29
C ALA A 68 4.76 -3.65 -9.80
N GLY A 69 4.95 -3.56 -11.13
CA GLY A 69 5.96 -2.70 -11.74
C GLY A 69 5.76 -1.21 -11.42
N PRO A 70 4.60 -0.63 -11.79
CA PRO A 70 4.25 0.74 -11.40
C PRO A 70 4.27 0.98 -9.88
N LEU A 71 3.82 0.01 -9.07
CA LEU A 71 3.84 0.11 -7.61
C LEU A 71 5.28 0.20 -7.07
N ALA A 72 6.23 -0.55 -7.63
CA ALA A 72 7.62 -0.51 -7.22
C ALA A 72 8.27 0.88 -7.45
N GLN A 73 7.79 1.65 -8.45
CA GLN A 73 8.22 3.03 -8.65
C GLN A 73 7.81 3.97 -7.51
N ILE A 74 6.79 3.57 -6.72
CA ILE A 74 6.34 4.30 -5.55
C ILE A 74 7.15 3.84 -4.34
N ARG A 75 8.32 4.46 -4.11
CA ARG A 75 9.18 4.20 -2.93
C ARG A 75 9.53 2.71 -2.71
N ASN A 76 9.74 1.95 -3.80
CA ASN A 76 10.00 0.50 -3.74
C ASN A 76 8.89 -0.30 -3.03
N CYS A 77 7.64 0.14 -3.14
CA CYS A 77 6.52 -0.59 -2.56
C CYS A 77 6.34 -1.96 -3.21
N THR A 78 5.97 -2.92 -2.38
CA THR A 78 5.74 -4.31 -2.76
C THR A 78 4.25 -4.64 -2.64
N PRO A 79 3.68 -5.41 -3.58
CA PRO A 79 2.30 -5.82 -3.47
C PRO A 79 2.11 -6.73 -2.26
N PRO A 80 1.02 -6.58 -1.49
CA PRO A 80 0.74 -7.43 -0.36
C PRO A 80 0.30 -8.84 -0.79
N SER A 81 0.66 -9.85 0.01
CA SER A 81 -0.11 -11.11 0.03
C SER A 81 -1.36 -10.93 0.88
N ARG A 82 -2.42 -11.71 0.61
CA ARG A 82 -3.68 -11.65 1.37
C ARG A 82 -3.46 -11.81 2.88
N ASN A 83 -2.68 -12.82 3.26
CA ASN A 83 -2.36 -13.09 4.66
C ASN A 83 -1.45 -12.00 5.25
N GLY A 84 -0.52 -11.47 4.45
CA GLY A 84 0.34 -10.36 4.86
C GLY A 84 -0.45 -9.08 5.15
N LEU A 85 -1.40 -8.73 4.29
CA LEU A 85 -2.26 -7.55 4.45
C LEU A 85 -3.20 -7.71 5.64
N SER A 86 -3.86 -8.87 5.75
CA SER A 86 -4.76 -9.18 6.88
C SER A 86 -4.03 -9.09 8.22
N HIS A 87 -2.84 -9.70 8.30
CA HIS A 87 -2.00 -9.63 9.49
C HIS A 87 -1.55 -8.19 9.79
N ALA A 88 -1.12 -7.43 8.78
CA ALA A 88 -0.71 -6.05 8.94
C ALA A 88 -1.87 -5.17 9.47
N ASN A 89 -3.08 -5.31 8.91
CA ASN A 89 -4.27 -4.62 9.39
C ASN A 89 -4.60 -4.95 10.85
N LYS A 90 -4.40 -6.21 11.27
CA LYS A 90 -4.66 -6.64 12.64
C LYS A 90 -3.60 -6.14 13.64
N THR A 91 -2.34 -6.05 13.22
CA THR A 91 -1.20 -5.84 14.13
C THR A 91 -0.64 -4.42 14.15
N ARG A 92 -1.03 -3.59 13.17
CA ARG A 92 -0.62 -2.19 13.07
C ARG A 92 -1.82 -1.33 13.40
N ASN A 93 -2.07 -1.14 14.70
CA ASN A 93 -3.20 -0.34 15.17
C ASN A 93 -3.06 1.11 14.67
N ALA A 94 -4.20 1.72 14.34
CA ALA A 94 -4.31 3.13 14.01
C ALA A 94 -4.52 4.00 15.26
N GLU A 95 -4.89 3.40 16.40
CA GLU A 95 -5.02 4.04 17.71
C GLU A 95 -3.72 4.08 18.51
#